data_AF-A0A9P7E308-F1
#
_entry.id   AF-A0A9P7E308-F1
#
_cell.length_a   1.000
_cell.length_b   1.000
_cell.length_c   1.000
_cell.angle_alpha   90.00
_cell.angle_beta   90.00
_cell.angle_gamma   90.00
#
_symmetry.space_group_name_H-M   'P 1'
#
loop_
_entity.id
_entity.type
_entity.pdbx_description
1 polymer ?
#
loop_
_entity_poly.entity_id
_entity_poly.type
_entity_poly.pdbx_seq_one_letter_code
_entity_poly.pdbx_strand_id
1 'polypeptide(L)'
;MSPGGKKSRARSPQELYDEIKELLIKTKPKLKDGTTRDETITRDLHKIASLAQTFTEQRLKSSKKSQLSDFLDQEGVSLWNASGAVRQGSAPDSRVVVAALRLAGFRLMEAGLEPKPETEALLHILQIASKAGATLSGVF
;
A
#
# COMPACT_ATOMS: atom_id res chain seq x y z
N MET A 1 21.96 -2.42 38.26
CA MET A 1 20.66 -2.89 37.76
C MET A 1 20.41 -2.19 36.44
N SER A 2 20.50 -2.90 35.31
CA SER A 2 20.22 -2.33 33.98
C SER A 2 18.84 -2.80 33.53
N PRO A 3 17.95 -1.91 33.06
CA PRO A 3 16.65 -2.34 32.56
C PRO A 3 16.84 -2.95 31.16
N GLY A 4 16.60 -4.26 31.06
CA GLY A 4 16.58 -4.99 29.79
C GLY A 4 15.45 -4.44 28.92
N GLY A 5 15.82 -3.74 27.84
CA GLY A 5 14.87 -3.29 26.83
C GLY A 5 14.12 -4.48 26.23
N LYS A 6 12.79 -4.49 26.36
CA LYS A 6 11.92 -5.43 25.67
C LYS A 6 12.11 -5.24 24.16
N LYS A 7 12.87 -6.13 23.51
CA LYS A 7 12.86 -6.23 22.05
C LYS A 7 11.44 -6.64 21.63
N SER A 8 10.69 -5.70 21.06
CA SER A 8 9.43 -6.02 20.39
C SER A 8 9.68 -7.13 19.38
N ARG A 9 8.91 -8.22 19.45
CA ARG A 9 9.02 -9.34 18.51
C ARG A 9 8.72 -8.80 17.11
N ALA A 10 9.63 -9.05 16.16
CA ALA A 10 9.39 -8.70 14.77
C ALA A 10 8.12 -9.43 14.28
N ARG A 11 7.16 -8.66 13.76
CA ARG A 11 5.92 -9.20 13.19
C ARG A 11 6.26 -10.11 12.01
N SER A 12 5.55 -11.22 11.88
CA SER A 12 5.70 -12.13 10.75
C SER A 12 5.04 -11.57 9.48
N PRO A 13 5.44 -12.06 8.28
CA PRO A 13 4.77 -11.68 7.03
C PRO A 13 3.27 -11.98 7.03
N GLN A 14 2.84 -13.08 7.66
CA GLN A 14 1.42 -13.44 7.78
C GLN A 14 0.65 -12.42 8.63
N GLU A 15 1.19 -12.02 9.78
CA GLU A 15 0.57 -11.01 10.65
C GLU A 15 0.43 -9.65 9.94
N LEU A 16 1.46 -9.25 9.18
CA LEU A 16 1.42 -8.03 8.37
C LEU A 16 0.34 -8.13 7.28
N TYR A 17 0.28 -9.27 6.59
CA TYR A 17 -0.72 -9.54 5.57
C TYR A 17 -2.15 -9.49 6.12
N ASP A 18 -2.41 -10.14 7.26
CA ASP A 18 -3.75 -10.17 7.86
C ASP A 18 -4.18 -8.75 8.26
N GLU A 19 -3.28 -7.95 8.82
CA GLU A 19 -3.57 -6.55 9.15
C GLU A 19 -3.84 -5.68 7.91
N ILE A 20 -3.07 -5.88 6.83
CA ILE A 20 -3.32 -5.22 5.54
C ILE A 20 -4.71 -5.59 5.02
N LYS A 21 -5.07 -6.88 5.04
CA LYS A 21 -6.35 -7.39 4.55
C LYS A 21 -7.53 -6.79 5.32
N GLU A 22 -7.46 -6.75 6.64
CA GLU A 22 -8.50 -6.13 7.49
C GLU A 22 -8.67 -4.63 7.19
N LEU A 23 -7.56 -3.91 7.00
CA LEU A 23 -7.61 -2.50 6.62
C LEU A 23 -8.23 -2.30 5.23
N LEU A 24 -7.93 -3.16 4.26
CA LEU A 24 -8.49 -3.11 2.92
C LEU A 24 -10.00 -3.36 2.94
N ILE A 25 -10.46 -4.37 3.68
CA ILE A 25 -11.89 -4.67 3.89
C ILE A 25 -12.63 -3.47 4.46
N LYS A 26 -12.02 -2.78 5.44
CA LYS A 26 -12.61 -1.59 6.07
C LYS A 26 -12.58 -0.33 5.18
N THR A 27 -11.53 -0.16 4.37
CA THR A 27 -11.26 1.09 3.65
C THR A 27 -11.95 1.13 2.30
N LYS A 28 -11.94 0.02 1.54
CA LYS A 28 -12.49 -0.03 0.18
C LYS A 28 -13.97 0.35 0.06
N PRO A 29 -14.89 -0.06 0.96
CA PRO A 29 -16.28 0.36 0.89
C PRO A 29 -16.46 1.88 0.99
N LYS A 30 -15.69 2.51 1.88
CA LYS A 30 -15.73 3.96 2.12
C LYS A 30 -15.33 4.80 0.91
N LEU A 31 -14.51 4.23 0.02
CA LEU A 31 -14.12 4.86 -1.25
C LEU A 31 -15.29 4.93 -2.25
N LYS A 32 -16.29 4.06 -2.12
CA LYS A 32 -17.46 4.01 -3.00
C LYS A 32 -18.60 4.90 -2.51
N ASP A 33 -18.76 5.02 -1.19
CA ASP A 33 -19.92 5.68 -0.58
C ASP A 33 -19.85 7.21 -0.62
N GLY A 34 -18.71 7.81 -0.98
CA GLY A 34 -18.52 9.26 -1.19
C GLY A 34 -18.80 10.16 0.04
N THR A 35 -19.18 9.57 1.17
CA THR A 35 -19.71 10.25 2.37
C THR A 35 -18.77 10.16 3.57
N THR A 36 -17.65 9.45 3.44
CA THR A 36 -16.73 9.22 4.55
C THR A 36 -15.62 10.27 4.59
N ARG A 37 -15.31 10.78 5.79
CA ARG A 37 -14.27 11.81 6.01
C ARG A 37 -12.89 11.35 5.49
N ASP A 38 -12.33 12.14 4.59
CA ASP A 38 -11.07 11.88 3.87
C ASP A 38 -9.89 11.59 4.80
N GLU A 39 -9.85 12.17 6.00
CA GLU A 39 -8.80 11.95 6.99
C GLU A 39 -8.69 10.49 7.45
N THR A 40 -9.83 9.81 7.66
CA THR A 40 -9.82 8.42 8.14
C THR A 40 -9.37 7.49 7.03
N ILE A 41 -9.83 7.73 5.80
CA ILE A 41 -9.43 6.98 4.61
C ILE A 41 -7.93 7.16 4.38
N THR A 42 -7.45 8.40 4.37
CA THR A 42 -6.05 8.74 4.16
C THR A 42 -5.15 8.09 5.20
N ARG A 43 -5.54 8.12 6.48
CA ARG A 43 -4.81 7.44 7.56
C ARG A 43 -4.76 5.92 7.37
N ASP A 44 -5.90 5.30 7.06
CA ASP A 44 -5.97 3.85 6.84
C ASP A 44 -5.10 3.45 5.61
N LEU A 45 -5.08 4.25 4.54
CA LEU A 45 -4.23 4.05 3.35
C LEU A 45 -2.73 4.22 3.64
N HIS A 46 -2.32 5.23 4.40
CA HIS A 46 -0.93 5.38 4.82
C HIS A 46 -0.47 4.22 5.70
N LYS A 47 -1.37 3.72 6.57
CA LYS A 47 -1.08 2.53 7.38
C LYS A 47 -0.87 1.29 6.50
N ILE A 48 -1.73 1.07 5.50
CA ILE A 48 -1.54 0.01 4.50
C ILE A 48 -0.18 0.13 3.81
N ALA A 49 0.18 1.34 3.34
CA ALA A 49 1.46 1.58 2.68
C ALA A 49 2.66 1.24 3.56
N SER A 50 2.62 1.62 4.85
CA SER A 50 3.67 1.33 5.82
C SER A 50 3.79 -0.17 6.14
N LEU A 51 2.67 -0.88 6.27
CA LEU A 51 2.66 -2.32 6.48
C LEU A 51 3.21 -3.07 5.26
N ALA A 52 2.81 -2.66 4.05
CA ALA A 52 3.28 -3.27 2.80
C ALA A 52 4.79 -3.03 2.57
N GLN A 53 5.30 -1.84 2.93
CA GLN A 53 6.74 -1.59 2.95
C GLN A 53 7.45 -2.52 3.93
N THR A 54 6.94 -2.65 5.16
CA THR A 54 7.50 -3.57 6.17
C THR A 54 7.50 -5.01 5.65
N PHE A 55 6.42 -5.43 4.99
CA PHE A 55 6.31 -6.76 4.37
C PHE A 55 7.39 -6.97 3.31
N THR A 56 7.61 -5.98 2.44
CA THR A 56 8.65 -6.02 1.40
C THR A 56 10.05 -6.19 1.99
N GLU A 57 10.39 -5.40 3.02
CA GLU A 57 11.67 -5.45 3.72
C GLU A 57 11.93 -6.82 4.39
N GLN A 58 10.86 -7.50 4.84
CA GLN A 58 10.95 -8.86 5.38
C GLN A 58 11.05 -9.92 4.28
N ARG A 59 10.34 -9.75 3.15
CA ARG A 59 10.32 -10.69 2.03
C ARG A 59 11.70 -10.86 1.40
N LEU A 60 12.53 -9.82 1.34
CA LEU A 60 13.89 -9.89 0.80
C LEU A 60 14.77 -10.97 1.48
N LYS A 61 14.33 -11.53 2.60
CA LYS A 61 14.99 -12.61 3.34
C LYS A 61 14.45 -14.02 3.03
N SER A 62 13.40 -14.15 2.21
CA SER A 62 12.74 -15.41 1.84
C SER A 62 12.75 -15.60 0.31
N SER A 63 13.19 -16.76 -0.17
CA SER A 63 13.31 -17.02 -1.62
C SER A 63 12.02 -17.51 -2.30
N LYS A 64 10.94 -17.77 -1.54
CA LYS A 64 9.70 -18.34 -2.09
C LYS A 64 8.66 -17.26 -2.35
N LYS A 65 8.19 -17.18 -3.60
CA LYS A 65 6.93 -16.52 -3.96
C LYS A 65 5.79 -17.17 -3.17
N SER A 66 4.90 -16.37 -2.61
CA SER A 66 3.82 -16.86 -1.76
C SER A 66 2.47 -16.36 -2.28
N GLN A 67 1.40 -17.06 -1.95
CA GLN A 67 0.04 -16.60 -2.28
C GLN A 67 -0.27 -15.22 -1.66
N LEU A 68 0.45 -14.85 -0.59
CA LEU A 68 0.34 -13.53 0.02
C LEU A 68 0.83 -12.43 -0.93
N SER A 69 1.96 -12.63 -1.62
CA SER A 69 2.49 -11.61 -2.55
C SER A 69 1.55 -11.39 -3.73
N ASP A 70 0.98 -12.45 -4.30
CA ASP A 70 0.05 -12.34 -5.43
C ASP A 70 -1.22 -11.56 -5.04
N PHE A 71 -1.74 -11.82 -3.84
CA PHE A 71 -2.88 -11.05 -3.32
C PHE A 71 -2.52 -9.57 -3.10
N LEU A 72 -1.35 -9.28 -2.51
CA LEU A 72 -0.93 -7.89 -2.30
C LEU A 72 -0.78 -7.15 -3.64
N ASP A 73 -0.23 -7.79 -4.67
CA ASP A 73 -0.15 -7.19 -6.01
C ASP A 73 -1.54 -6.83 -6.56
N GLN A 74 -2.47 -7.79 -6.54
CA GLN A 74 -3.84 -7.61 -7.01
C GLN A 74 -4.56 -6.48 -6.27
N GLU A 75 -4.41 -6.42 -4.95
CA GLU A 75 -4.98 -5.34 -4.14
C GLU A 75 -4.32 -3.99 -4.42
N GLY A 76 -3.01 -3.97 -4.70
CA GLY A 76 -2.27 -2.79 -5.12
C GLY A 76 -2.78 -2.21 -6.44
N VAL A 77 -2.98 -3.07 -7.45
CA VAL A 77 -3.60 -2.71 -8.73
C VAL A 77 -5.03 -2.18 -8.52
N SER A 78 -5.80 -2.84 -7.65
CA SER A 78 -7.17 -2.41 -7.32
C SER A 78 -7.21 -0.99 -6.74
N LEU A 79 -6.36 -0.67 -5.76
CA LEU A 79 -6.28 0.68 -5.18
C LEU A 79 -5.76 1.71 -6.19
N TRP A 80 -4.79 1.33 -7.02
CA TRP A 80 -4.26 2.20 -8.07
C TRP A 80 -5.37 2.63 -9.04
N ASN A 81 -6.21 1.69 -9.48
CA ASN A 81 -7.32 1.96 -10.38
C ASN A 81 -8.42 2.78 -9.69
N ALA A 82 -8.70 2.52 -8.41
CA ALA A 82 -9.64 3.30 -7.62
C ALA A 82 -9.23 4.79 -7.53
N SER A 83 -7.93 5.09 -7.51
CA SER A 83 -7.43 6.48 -7.54
C SER A 83 -7.90 7.25 -8.78
N GLY A 84 -8.07 6.57 -9.92
CA GLY A 84 -8.58 7.15 -11.15
C GLY A 84 -10.05 7.56 -11.04
N ALA A 85 -10.87 6.72 -10.41
CA ALA A 85 -12.29 7.01 -10.18
C ALA A 85 -12.48 8.16 -9.18
N VAL A 86 -11.72 8.15 -8.07
CA VAL A 86 -11.78 9.23 -7.06
C VAL A 86 -11.36 10.58 -7.63
N ARG A 87 -10.34 10.61 -8.51
CA ARG A 87 -9.89 11.85 -9.18
C ARG A 87 -10.98 12.48 -10.07
N GLN A 88 -11.91 11.70 -10.58
CA GLN A 88 -13.02 12.20 -11.43
C GLN A 88 -14.17 12.78 -10.60
N GLY A 89 -14.26 12.47 -9.31
CA GLY A 89 -15.19 13.09 -8.37
C GLY A 89 -14.63 14.42 -7.87
N SER A 90 -15.23 15.53 -8.30
CA SER A 90 -14.70 16.91 -8.29
C SER A 90 -14.41 17.59 -6.93
N ALA A 91 -14.20 16.86 -5.84
CA ALA A 91 -13.97 17.45 -4.52
C ALA A 91 -12.49 17.90 -4.34
N PRO A 92 -12.21 19.08 -3.75
CA PRO A 92 -10.84 19.57 -3.55
C PRO A 92 -9.97 18.69 -2.64
N ASP A 93 -10.58 18.01 -1.66
CA ASP A 93 -9.91 17.09 -0.72
C ASP A 93 -9.61 15.70 -1.34
N SER A 94 -10.19 15.42 -2.53
CA SER A 94 -9.94 14.19 -3.28
C SER A 94 -8.45 14.01 -3.65
N ARG A 95 -7.69 15.09 -3.79
CA ARG A 95 -6.27 15.03 -4.17
C ARG A 95 -5.42 14.33 -3.12
N VAL A 96 -5.70 14.56 -1.84
CA VAL A 96 -5.01 13.90 -0.72
C VAL A 96 -5.32 12.41 -0.73
N VAL A 97 -6.59 12.05 -0.88
CA VAL A 97 -7.03 10.64 -0.97
C VAL A 97 -6.44 9.96 -2.20
N VAL A 98 -6.40 10.62 -3.36
CA VAL A 98 -5.77 10.09 -4.59
C VAL A 98 -4.28 9.86 -4.39
N ALA A 99 -3.57 10.78 -3.75
CA ALA A 99 -2.15 10.61 -3.46
C ALA A 99 -1.91 9.44 -2.50
N ALA A 100 -2.72 9.32 -1.44
CA ALA A 100 -2.66 8.21 -0.50
C ALA A 100 -2.99 6.86 -1.17
N LEU A 101 -3.99 6.82 -2.06
CA LEU A 101 -4.35 5.63 -2.84
C LEU A 101 -3.20 5.19 -3.75
N ARG A 102 -2.57 6.12 -4.46
CA ARG A 102 -1.43 5.80 -5.33
C ARG A 102 -0.22 5.32 -4.55
N LEU A 103 0.06 5.93 -3.40
CA LEU A 103 1.13 5.47 -2.51
C LEU A 103 0.85 4.05 -1.98
N ALA A 104 -0.35 3.80 -1.45
CA ALA A 104 -0.73 2.49 -0.95
C ALA A 104 -0.72 1.42 -2.05
N GLY A 105 -1.28 1.74 -3.23
CA GLY A 105 -1.28 0.88 -4.39
C GLY A 105 0.13 0.51 -4.84
N PHE A 106 1.02 1.49 -4.96
CA PHE A 106 2.44 1.26 -5.26
C PHE A 106 3.11 0.33 -4.26
N ARG A 107 2.99 0.59 -2.95
CA ARG A 107 3.63 -0.24 -1.92
C ARG A 107 3.12 -1.68 -1.89
N LEU A 108 1.84 -1.89 -2.20
CA LEU A 108 1.25 -3.21 -2.31
C LEU A 108 1.76 -3.98 -3.54
N MET A 109 1.83 -3.33 -4.71
CA MET A 109 2.43 -3.91 -5.92
C MET A 109 3.92 -4.24 -5.70
N GLU A 110 4.67 -3.35 -5.04
CA GLU A 110 6.07 -3.60 -4.67
C GLU A 110 6.21 -4.82 -3.74
N ALA A 111 5.32 -4.94 -2.73
CA ALA A 111 5.25 -6.09 -1.84
C ALA A 111 4.87 -7.39 -2.56
N GLY A 112 4.17 -7.27 -3.68
CA GLY A 112 3.75 -8.36 -4.54
C GLY A 112 4.79 -8.82 -5.58
N LEU A 113 5.86 -8.04 -5.80
CA LEU A 113 6.91 -8.40 -6.76
C LEU A 113 7.52 -9.78 -6.47
N GLU A 114 8.13 -10.39 -7.47
CA GLU A 114 8.92 -11.60 -7.23
C GLU A 114 10.26 -11.24 -6.57
N PRO A 115 10.95 -12.17 -5.88
CA PRO A 115 12.29 -11.91 -5.32
C PRO A 115 13.33 -11.55 -6.39
N LYS A 116 13.15 -12.04 -7.62
CA LYS A 116 13.96 -11.72 -8.80
C LYS A 116 13.02 -11.31 -9.93
N PRO A 117 12.48 -10.08 -9.89
CA PRO A 117 11.57 -9.62 -10.92
C PRO A 117 12.28 -9.53 -12.27
N GLU A 118 11.57 -9.87 -13.33
CA GLU A 118 12.04 -9.65 -14.70
C GLU A 118 12.18 -8.15 -15.00
N THR A 119 12.96 -7.81 -16.03
CA THR A 119 13.20 -6.42 -16.44
C THR A 119 11.90 -5.66 -16.68
N GLU A 120 10.89 -6.30 -17.28
CA GLU A 120 9.58 -5.67 -17.53
C GLU A 120 8.84 -5.33 -16.22
N ALA A 121 8.86 -6.23 -15.24
CA ALA A 121 8.28 -6.00 -13.93
C ALA A 121 9.00 -4.85 -13.18
N LEU A 122 10.33 -4.77 -13.32
CA LEU A 122 11.12 -3.65 -12.78
C LEU A 122 10.77 -2.31 -13.45
N LEU A 123 10.67 -2.29 -14.78
CA LEU A 123 10.26 -1.09 -15.51
C LEU A 123 8.86 -0.65 -15.11
N HIS A 124 7.94 -1.60 -14.99
CA HIS A 124 6.57 -1.32 -14.57
C HIS A 124 6.54 -0.69 -13.18
N ILE A 125 7.17 -1.30 -12.17
CA ILE A 125 7.12 -0.77 -10.80
C ILE A 125 7.82 0.60 -10.70
N LEU A 126 8.89 0.85 -11.46
CA LEU A 126 9.54 2.16 -11.51
C LEU A 126 8.62 3.25 -12.10
N GLN A 127 7.88 2.93 -13.15
CA GLN A 127 6.88 3.85 -13.70
C GLN A 127 5.75 4.14 -12.71
N ILE A 128 5.28 3.13 -11.99
CA ILE A 128 4.28 3.27 -10.93
C ILE A 128 4.82 4.14 -9.79
N ALA A 129 6.04 3.89 -9.32
CA ALA A 129 6.71 4.68 -8.29
C ALA A 129 6.85 6.16 -8.70
N SER A 130 7.28 6.42 -9.94
CA SER A 130 7.41 7.78 -10.50
C SER A 130 6.06 8.52 -10.49
N LYS A 131 4.99 7.87 -10.97
CA LYS A 131 3.64 8.44 -10.97
C LYS A 131 3.11 8.68 -9.55
N ALA A 132 3.39 7.78 -8.60
CA ALA A 132 3.04 7.96 -7.20
C ALA A 132 3.76 9.18 -6.60
N GLY A 133 5.08 9.28 -6.82
CA GLY A 133 5.90 10.42 -6.39
C GLY A 133 5.39 11.76 -6.94
N ALA A 134 5.13 11.83 -8.25
CA ALA A 134 4.58 13.04 -8.87
C ALA A 134 3.20 13.43 -8.34
N THR A 135 2.39 12.46 -7.90
CA THR A 135 1.09 12.74 -7.29
C THR A 135 1.25 13.29 -5.88
N LEU A 136 2.15 12.70 -5.08
CA LEU A 136 2.46 13.16 -3.72
C LEU A 136 3.04 14.58 -3.73
N SER A 137 3.95 14.90 -4.65
CA SER A 137 4.54 16.24 -4.78
C SER A 137 3.53 17.32 -5.21
N GLY A 138 2.36 16.94 -5.71
CA GLY A 138 1.28 17.88 -6.04
C GLY A 138 0.35 18.18 -4.87
N VAL A 139 0.56 17.55 -3.71
CA VAL A 139 -0.24 17.71 -2.49
C VAL A 139 0.53 18.44 -1.38
N PHE A 140 1.86 18.35 -1.37
CA PHE A 140 2.77 19.12 -0.51
C PHE A 140 3.29 20.35 -1.25
#